data_AF-A0A3E0CQK1-F1
#
_entry.id   AF-A0A3E0CQK1-F1
#
_cell.length_a   1.000
_cell.length_b   1.000
_cell.length_c   1.000
_cell.angle_alpha   90.00
_cell.angle_beta   90.00
_cell.angle_gamma   90.00
#
_symmetry.space_group_name_H-M   'P 1'
#
loop_
_entity.id
_entity.type
_entity.pdbx_description
1 polymer ?
#
loop_
_entity_poly.entity_id
_entity_poly.type
_entity_poly.pdbx_seq_one_letter_code
_entity_poly.pdbx_strand_id
1 'polypeptide(L)'
;MVNHMTAYLETSESVDAQGLLTALASACREIASAGVLTRACHASANLAACCLPHASEPAALSLEFVDDVPLVAGLDFLVNIGMRHAEVRGVQPHKIKEATVFIGDLDAVQNCIASWTARAIDLFATDVLKEPDLFTVLYGLANLGRASDEKFAIQALKQLCMLTPGGLKHFLRLAAPSKDFNDIVFFLYVWDADEMADLVEASTVAADHDWYIARLRSNRETRQLIAQRNGVSPEADISSEADGKPGEAAPDERARGSDDAEPAKGTDGNDG
;
A
#
# COMPACT_ATOMS: atom_id res chain seq x y z
N MET A 1 14.29 -10.97 20.41
CA MET A 1 13.49 -12.13 20.87
C MET A 1 13.06 -13.00 19.70
N VAL A 2 12.40 -12.45 18.66
CA VAL A 2 11.99 -13.19 17.44
C VAL A 2 13.13 -14.03 16.85
N ASN A 3 14.30 -13.43 16.58
CA ASN A 3 15.45 -14.17 16.03
C ASN A 3 15.91 -15.35 16.90
N HIS A 4 15.81 -15.22 18.23
CA HIS A 4 16.17 -16.33 19.15
C HIS A 4 15.12 -17.44 19.11
N MET A 5 13.83 -17.09 18.99
CA MET A 5 12.77 -18.09 18.83
C MET A 5 12.83 -18.76 17.47
N THR A 6 13.09 -18.01 16.39
CA THR A 6 13.34 -18.58 15.05
C THR A 6 14.50 -19.57 15.09
N ALA A 7 15.66 -19.18 15.63
CA ALA A 7 16.80 -20.07 15.75
C ALA A 7 16.50 -21.31 16.62
N TYR A 8 15.71 -21.15 17.68
CA TYR A 8 15.25 -22.27 18.51
C TYR A 8 14.36 -23.23 17.71
N LEU A 9 13.36 -22.71 16.98
CA LEU A 9 12.49 -23.51 16.13
C LEU A 9 13.28 -24.24 15.03
N GLU A 10 14.27 -23.59 14.41
CA GLU A 10 15.11 -24.19 13.38
C GLU A 10 16.00 -25.34 13.89
N THR A 11 16.33 -25.34 15.19
CA THR A 11 17.25 -26.32 15.79
C THR A 11 16.57 -27.35 16.70
N SER A 12 15.27 -27.19 16.97
CA SER A 12 14.52 -28.07 17.85
C SER A 12 14.12 -29.37 17.14
N GLU A 13 14.22 -30.49 17.84
CA GLU A 13 13.80 -31.81 17.33
C GLU A 13 12.28 -32.04 17.47
N SER A 14 11.63 -31.33 18.40
CA SER A 14 10.19 -31.41 18.61
C SER A 14 9.63 -30.06 19.01
N VAL A 15 8.55 -29.64 18.35
CA VAL A 15 7.83 -28.41 18.61
C VAL A 15 6.34 -28.73 18.53
N ASP A 16 5.57 -28.26 19.51
CA ASP A 16 4.10 -28.24 19.40
C ASP A 16 3.68 -27.13 18.43
N ALA A 17 3.78 -27.43 17.13
CA ALA A 17 3.51 -26.46 16.07
C ALA A 17 2.05 -25.98 16.12
N GLN A 18 1.09 -26.88 16.41
CA GLN A 18 -0.32 -26.53 16.50
C GLN A 18 -0.58 -25.58 17.66
N GLY A 19 -0.15 -25.93 18.88
CA GLY A 19 -0.33 -25.07 20.05
C GLY A 19 0.32 -23.70 19.87
N LEU A 20 1.50 -23.64 19.23
CA LEU A 20 2.19 -22.39 18.94
C LEU A 20 1.45 -21.55 17.89
N LEU A 21 0.96 -22.13 16.79
CA LEU A 21 0.16 -21.43 15.79
C LEU A 21 -1.13 -20.86 16.39
N THR A 22 -1.85 -21.64 17.19
CA THR A 22 -3.06 -21.19 17.89
C THR A 22 -2.77 -20.01 18.83
N ALA A 23 -1.66 -20.08 19.58
CA ALA A 23 -1.25 -19.00 20.47
C ALA A 23 -0.87 -17.72 19.69
N LEU A 24 -0.11 -17.87 18.60
CA LEU A 24 0.26 -16.75 17.72
C LEU A 24 -0.97 -16.12 17.07
N ALA A 25 -1.94 -16.92 16.63
CA ALA A 25 -3.17 -16.41 16.05
C ALA A 25 -3.98 -15.59 17.07
N SER A 26 -4.11 -16.09 18.30
CA SER A 26 -4.74 -15.34 19.40
C SER A 26 -4.03 -14.02 19.67
N ALA A 27 -2.69 -14.04 19.78
CA ALA A 27 -1.91 -12.84 20.01
C ALA A 27 -2.08 -11.81 18.88
N CYS A 28 -2.10 -12.24 17.61
CA CYS A 28 -2.36 -11.36 16.47
C CYS A 28 -3.73 -10.68 16.57
N ARG A 29 -4.78 -11.40 16.97
CA ARG A 29 -6.12 -10.82 17.16
C ARG A 29 -6.15 -9.79 18.29
N GLU A 30 -5.51 -10.10 19.41
CA GLU A 30 -5.40 -9.17 20.54
C GLU A 30 -4.65 -7.89 20.15
N ILE A 31 -3.50 -8.02 19.49
CA ILE A 31 -2.70 -6.90 18.98
C ILE A 31 -3.50 -6.04 18.01
N ALA A 32 -4.25 -6.69 17.10
CA ALA A 32 -5.07 -5.97 16.15
C ALA A 32 -6.14 -5.13 16.81
N SER A 33 -6.81 -5.69 17.83
CA SER A 33 -7.82 -4.97 18.61
C SER A 33 -7.25 -3.75 19.36
N ALA A 34 -5.96 -3.76 19.68
CA ALA A 34 -5.27 -2.64 20.33
C ALA A 34 -4.80 -1.54 19.36
N GLY A 35 -4.95 -1.73 18.05
CA GLY A 35 -4.55 -0.76 17.02
C GLY A 35 -3.02 -0.60 16.85
N VAL A 36 -2.23 -1.53 17.39
CA VAL A 36 -0.76 -1.52 17.30
C VAL A 36 -0.32 -2.54 16.25
N LEU A 37 -0.54 -2.22 14.99
CA LEU A 37 -0.37 -3.18 13.90
C LEU A 37 0.76 -2.75 12.98
N THR A 38 1.88 -3.45 13.05
CA THR A 38 2.88 -3.59 11.98
C THR A 38 3.93 -4.58 12.47
N ARG A 39 4.81 -4.19 13.40
CA ARG A 39 5.99 -5.02 13.76
C ARG A 39 5.67 -6.37 14.44
N ALA A 40 4.66 -6.42 15.29
CA ALA A 40 4.34 -7.64 16.02
C ALA A 40 3.65 -8.69 15.12
N CYS A 41 2.78 -8.26 14.20
CA CYS A 41 2.14 -9.15 13.23
C CYS A 41 3.16 -9.74 12.24
N HIS A 42 4.07 -8.91 11.71
CA HIS A 42 5.18 -9.41 10.88
C HIS A 42 6.02 -10.46 11.62
N ALA A 43 6.34 -10.22 12.89
CA ALA A 43 7.09 -11.16 13.72
C ALA A 43 6.34 -12.47 13.96
N SER A 44 5.05 -12.39 14.31
CA SER A 44 4.20 -13.57 14.54
C SER A 44 4.03 -14.39 13.26
N ALA A 45 3.84 -13.74 12.11
CA ALA A 45 3.73 -14.40 10.82
C ALA A 45 5.02 -15.14 10.44
N ASN A 46 6.19 -14.54 10.69
CA ASN A 46 7.47 -15.20 10.47
C ASN A 46 7.66 -16.41 11.40
N LEU A 47 7.34 -16.25 12.69
CA LEU A 47 7.40 -17.36 13.65
C LEU A 47 6.45 -18.50 13.26
N ALA A 48 5.22 -18.19 12.84
CA ALA A 48 4.25 -19.17 12.38
C ALA A 48 4.79 -19.96 11.17
N ALA A 49 5.38 -19.29 10.18
CA ALA A 49 6.01 -19.96 9.04
C ALA A 49 7.14 -20.92 9.48
N CYS A 50 8.00 -20.50 10.40
CA CYS A 50 9.08 -21.33 10.96
C CYS A 50 8.59 -22.56 11.74
N CYS A 51 7.32 -22.60 12.17
CA CYS A 51 6.75 -23.76 12.87
C CYS A 51 6.26 -24.85 11.91
N LEU A 52 5.95 -24.51 10.66
CA LEU A 52 5.32 -25.43 9.71
C LEU A 52 6.16 -26.69 9.39
N PRO A 53 7.50 -26.64 9.31
CA PRO A 53 8.30 -27.85 9.13
C PRO A 53 8.15 -28.89 10.25
N HIS A 54 7.66 -28.48 11.42
CA HIS A 54 7.44 -29.34 12.59
C HIS A 54 5.99 -29.85 12.70
N ALA A 55 5.09 -29.38 11.84
CA ALA A 55 3.70 -29.79 11.85
C ALA A 55 3.50 -31.16 11.19
N SER A 56 2.60 -31.97 11.74
CA SER A 56 2.14 -33.20 11.08
C SER A 56 1.26 -32.91 9.86
N GLU A 57 0.50 -31.80 9.89
CA GLU A 57 -0.43 -31.39 8.85
C GLU A 57 -0.25 -29.89 8.52
N PRO A 58 0.89 -29.51 7.91
CA PRO A 58 1.23 -28.09 7.69
C PRO A 58 0.21 -27.36 6.81
N ALA A 59 -0.40 -28.05 5.84
CA ALA A 59 -1.42 -27.47 4.96
C ALA A 59 -2.69 -27.05 5.72
N ALA A 60 -3.24 -27.95 6.56
CA ALA A 60 -4.46 -27.69 7.32
C ALA A 60 -4.23 -26.57 8.35
N LEU A 61 -3.12 -26.64 9.09
CA LEU A 61 -2.78 -25.61 10.08
C LEU A 61 -2.52 -24.24 9.46
N SER A 62 -1.95 -24.19 8.24
CA SER A 62 -1.71 -22.93 7.54
C SER A 62 -3.01 -22.27 7.11
N LEU A 63 -3.97 -23.05 6.62
CA LEU A 63 -5.29 -22.54 6.25
C LEU A 63 -6.03 -22.02 7.49
N GLU A 64 -6.07 -22.82 8.57
CA GLU A 64 -6.66 -22.42 9.84
C GLU A 64 -6.03 -21.11 10.34
N PHE A 65 -4.69 -21.04 10.38
CA PHE A 65 -3.99 -19.82 10.80
C PHE A 65 -4.37 -18.62 9.95
N VAL A 66 -4.36 -18.77 8.61
CA VAL A 66 -4.72 -17.69 7.69
C VAL A 66 -6.13 -17.20 7.98
N ASP A 67 -7.11 -18.09 8.13
CA ASP A 67 -8.52 -17.74 8.36
C ASP A 67 -8.76 -17.05 9.71
N ASP A 68 -7.91 -17.33 10.69
CA ASP A 68 -8.07 -16.88 12.07
C ASP A 68 -7.35 -15.57 12.43
N VAL A 69 -6.38 -15.15 11.63
CA VAL A 69 -5.57 -13.94 11.89
C VAL A 69 -6.09 -12.71 11.12
N PRO A 70 -5.74 -11.48 11.57
CA PRO A 70 -5.96 -10.26 10.80
C PRO A 70 -5.35 -10.34 9.40
N LEU A 71 -5.94 -9.65 8.42
CA LEU A 71 -5.52 -9.78 7.02
C LEU A 71 -4.06 -9.41 6.80
N VAL A 72 -3.53 -8.41 7.50
CA VAL A 72 -2.12 -8.02 7.42
C VAL A 72 -1.19 -9.15 7.88
N ALA A 73 -1.49 -9.78 9.02
CA ALA A 73 -0.70 -10.90 9.53
C ALA A 73 -0.79 -12.13 8.61
N GLY A 74 -1.99 -12.37 8.05
CA GLY A 74 -2.20 -13.42 7.05
C GLY A 74 -1.37 -13.16 5.79
N LEU A 75 -1.33 -11.92 5.29
CA LEU A 75 -0.52 -11.55 4.13
C LEU A 75 0.97 -11.79 4.39
N ASP A 76 1.50 -11.34 5.53
CA ASP A 76 2.90 -11.56 5.89
C ASP A 76 3.27 -13.03 5.91
N PHE A 77 2.38 -13.85 6.48
CA PHE A 77 2.56 -15.30 6.55
C PHE A 77 2.56 -15.91 5.15
N LEU A 78 1.60 -15.52 4.32
CA LEU A 78 1.47 -15.98 2.93
C LEU A 78 2.65 -15.56 2.05
N VAL A 79 3.20 -14.36 2.27
CA VAL A 79 4.44 -13.92 1.59
C VAL A 79 5.59 -14.85 1.96
N ASN A 80 5.75 -15.23 3.23
CA ASN A 80 6.81 -16.15 3.66
C ASN A 80 6.66 -17.54 3.01
N ILE A 81 5.46 -18.12 3.08
CA ILE A 81 5.25 -19.49 2.58
C ILE A 81 5.10 -19.57 1.06
N GLY A 82 4.68 -18.48 0.40
CA GLY A 82 4.45 -18.40 -1.05
C GLY A 82 5.64 -17.91 -1.86
N MET A 83 6.63 -17.26 -1.23
CA MET A 83 7.81 -16.70 -1.91
C MET A 83 8.52 -17.74 -2.77
N ARG A 84 8.78 -18.92 -2.20
CA ARG A 84 9.54 -19.98 -2.87
C ARG A 84 8.80 -20.60 -4.07
N HIS A 85 7.48 -20.46 -4.07
CA HIS A 85 6.56 -20.94 -5.11
C HIS A 85 6.28 -19.91 -6.21
N ALA A 86 6.96 -18.75 -6.17
CA ALA A 86 6.71 -17.62 -7.07
C ALA A 86 5.26 -17.08 -7.00
N GLU A 87 4.60 -17.22 -5.85
CA GLU A 87 3.25 -16.70 -5.62
C GLU A 87 3.27 -15.21 -5.19
N VAL A 88 4.43 -14.54 -5.20
CA VAL A 88 4.55 -13.11 -4.90
C VAL A 88 5.08 -12.38 -6.14
N ARG A 89 4.27 -11.49 -6.72
CA ARG A 89 4.63 -10.71 -7.91
C ARG A 89 5.72 -9.68 -7.60
N GLY A 90 6.48 -9.30 -8.63
CA GLY A 90 7.54 -8.29 -8.55
C GLY A 90 8.82 -8.75 -7.86
N VAL A 91 8.88 -9.99 -7.39
CA VAL A 91 10.08 -10.55 -6.75
C VAL A 91 11.09 -11.00 -7.81
N GLN A 92 12.35 -10.64 -7.60
CA GLN A 92 13.45 -11.02 -8.48
C GLN A 92 13.69 -12.55 -8.43
N PRO A 93 13.98 -13.20 -9.57
CA PRO A 93 14.13 -14.66 -9.63
C PRO A 93 15.15 -15.27 -8.66
N HIS A 94 16.24 -14.56 -8.34
CA HIS A 94 17.22 -15.07 -7.37
C HIS A 94 16.67 -15.12 -5.94
N LYS A 95 15.85 -14.14 -5.53
CA LYS A 95 15.21 -14.14 -4.22
C LYS A 95 14.20 -15.28 -4.08
N ILE A 96 13.43 -15.55 -5.14
CA ILE A 96 12.54 -16.72 -5.20
C ILE A 96 13.34 -18.02 -5.05
N LYS A 97 14.50 -18.11 -5.70
CA LYS A 97 15.36 -19.30 -5.65
C LYS A 97 15.95 -19.55 -4.26
N GLU A 98 16.31 -18.48 -3.55
CA GLU A 98 16.95 -18.49 -2.23
C GLU A 98 15.94 -18.58 -1.07
N ALA A 99 14.64 -18.40 -1.35
CA ALA A 99 13.61 -18.44 -0.31
C ALA A 99 13.47 -19.83 0.35
N THR A 100 13.18 -19.81 1.65
CA THR A 100 12.93 -21.03 2.44
C THR A 100 11.67 -21.74 1.97
N VAL A 101 11.72 -23.07 1.89
CA VAL A 101 10.54 -23.92 1.64
C VAL A 101 9.92 -24.25 2.99
N PHE A 102 8.82 -23.57 3.35
CA PHE A 102 8.07 -23.89 4.58
C PHE A 102 7.00 -24.97 4.34
N ILE A 103 6.39 -24.98 3.15
CA ILE A 103 5.43 -25.98 2.69
C ILE A 103 5.87 -26.43 1.30
N GLY A 104 6.05 -27.73 1.10
CA GLY A 104 6.44 -28.29 -0.21
C GLY A 104 5.28 -28.36 -1.21
N ASP A 105 4.05 -28.46 -0.72
CA ASP A 105 2.83 -28.54 -1.51
C ASP A 105 2.37 -27.16 -1.99
N LEU A 106 2.42 -26.93 -3.30
CA LEU A 106 1.98 -25.70 -3.94
C LEU A 106 0.46 -25.50 -3.82
N ASP A 107 -0.32 -26.57 -3.95
CA ASP A 107 -1.78 -26.47 -3.96
C ASP A 107 -2.29 -26.05 -2.57
N ALA A 108 -1.64 -26.53 -1.51
CA ALA A 108 -1.88 -26.08 -0.15
C ALA A 108 -1.65 -24.57 0.02
N VAL A 109 -0.54 -24.04 -0.52
CA VAL A 109 -0.24 -22.60 -0.49
C VAL A 109 -1.29 -21.80 -1.28
N GLN A 110 -1.66 -22.28 -2.47
CA GLN A 110 -2.68 -21.63 -3.31
C GLN A 110 -4.05 -21.60 -2.63
N ASN A 111 -4.43 -22.66 -1.92
CA ASN A 111 -5.67 -22.70 -1.14
C ASN A 111 -5.66 -21.66 -0.01
N CYS A 112 -4.54 -21.51 0.70
CA CYS A 112 -4.39 -20.48 1.73
C CYS A 112 -4.51 -19.07 1.14
N ILE A 113 -3.87 -18.82 -0.01
CA ILE A 113 -3.97 -17.54 -0.73
C ILE A 113 -5.42 -17.28 -1.15
N ALA A 114 -6.11 -18.27 -1.72
CA ALA A 114 -7.50 -18.13 -2.15
C ALA A 114 -8.43 -17.77 -0.98
N SER A 115 -8.25 -18.41 0.19
CA SER A 115 -9.04 -18.10 1.38
C SER A 115 -8.79 -16.67 1.88
N TRP A 116 -7.50 -16.26 1.95
CA TRP A 116 -7.14 -14.90 2.31
C TRP A 116 -7.71 -13.86 1.33
N THR A 117 -7.61 -14.12 0.02
CA THR A 117 -8.15 -13.23 -1.01
C THR A 117 -9.66 -13.08 -0.89
N ALA A 118 -10.39 -14.16 -0.63
CA ALA A 118 -11.84 -14.11 -0.43
C ALA A 118 -12.21 -13.22 0.78
N ARG A 119 -11.51 -13.40 1.92
CA ARG A 119 -11.69 -12.56 3.12
C ARG A 119 -11.32 -11.11 2.87
N ALA A 120 -10.23 -10.86 2.14
CA ALA A 120 -9.81 -9.52 1.77
C ALA A 120 -10.88 -8.82 0.92
N ILE A 121 -11.45 -9.49 -0.08
CA ILE A 121 -12.52 -8.93 -0.92
C ILE A 121 -13.77 -8.62 -0.08
N ASP A 122 -14.18 -9.54 0.80
CA ASP A 122 -15.36 -9.35 1.66
C ASP A 122 -15.22 -8.14 2.59
N LEU A 123 -14.00 -7.86 3.09
CA LEU A 123 -13.71 -6.65 3.87
C LEU A 123 -14.08 -5.37 3.13
N PHE A 124 -13.68 -5.23 1.85
CA PHE A 124 -13.98 -4.03 1.05
C PHE A 124 -15.49 -3.85 0.81
N ALA A 125 -16.28 -4.92 0.94
CA ALA A 125 -17.72 -4.91 0.77
C ALA A 125 -18.52 -4.61 2.04
N THR A 126 -17.98 -4.95 3.23
CA THR A 126 -18.80 -5.02 4.46
C THR A 126 -18.28 -4.18 5.62
N ASP A 127 -17.01 -4.30 5.98
CA ASP A 127 -16.54 -3.92 7.32
C ASP A 127 -15.11 -3.36 7.35
N VAL A 128 -14.81 -2.50 6.37
CA VAL A 128 -13.49 -1.88 6.19
C VAL A 128 -12.97 -1.13 7.43
N LEU A 129 -13.85 -0.66 8.32
CA LEU A 129 -13.48 0.16 9.47
C LEU A 129 -12.62 -0.59 10.50
N LYS A 130 -12.56 -1.93 10.39
CA LYS A 130 -11.82 -2.81 11.30
C LYS A 130 -10.37 -3.05 10.93
N GLU A 131 -9.95 -2.77 9.69
CA GLU A 131 -8.57 -3.00 9.28
C GLU A 131 -7.74 -1.70 9.35
N PRO A 132 -6.67 -1.67 10.16
CA PRO A 132 -5.90 -0.44 10.37
C PRO A 132 -4.93 -0.14 9.22
N ASP A 133 -4.63 -1.12 8.35
CA ASP A 133 -3.70 -0.96 7.23
C ASP A 133 -4.31 -1.47 5.90
N LEU A 134 -5.19 -0.63 5.36
CA LEU A 134 -5.86 -0.86 4.08
C LEU A 134 -4.88 -1.02 2.90
N PHE A 135 -3.78 -0.27 2.91
CA PHE A 135 -2.82 -0.25 1.79
C PHE A 135 -2.05 -1.56 1.69
N THR A 136 -1.71 -2.16 2.83
CA THR A 136 -1.09 -3.48 2.87
C THR A 136 -2.04 -4.56 2.32
N VAL A 137 -3.34 -4.50 2.63
CA VAL A 137 -4.33 -5.43 2.05
C VAL A 137 -4.47 -5.23 0.54
N LEU A 138 -4.55 -3.97 0.06
CA LEU A 138 -4.58 -3.66 -1.38
C LEU A 138 -3.31 -4.17 -2.09
N TYR A 139 -2.15 -4.03 -1.45
CA TYR A 139 -0.90 -4.56 -1.98
C TYR A 139 -0.95 -6.08 -2.13
N GLY A 140 -1.49 -6.78 -1.13
CA GLY A 140 -1.69 -8.22 -1.19
C GLY A 140 -2.62 -8.63 -2.34
N LEU A 141 -3.75 -7.96 -2.53
CA LEU A 141 -4.66 -8.22 -3.66
C LEU A 141 -3.99 -8.02 -5.03
N ALA A 142 -3.08 -7.05 -5.14
CA ALA A 142 -2.36 -6.77 -6.37
C ALA A 142 -1.21 -7.75 -6.66
N ASN A 143 -0.62 -8.37 -5.64
CA ASN A 143 0.67 -9.07 -5.77
C ASN A 143 0.70 -10.52 -5.26
N LEU A 144 -0.28 -10.96 -4.48
CA LEU A 144 -0.29 -12.30 -3.88
C LEU A 144 -1.13 -13.29 -4.68
N GLY A 145 -0.49 -14.36 -5.13
CA GLY A 145 -1.05 -15.42 -5.94
C GLY A 145 -0.82 -15.20 -7.44
N ARG A 146 -0.74 -16.28 -8.22
CA ARG A 146 -0.62 -16.21 -9.70
C ARG A 146 -1.73 -15.44 -10.39
N ALA A 147 -2.93 -15.46 -9.80
CA ALA A 147 -4.09 -14.74 -10.32
C ALA A 147 -4.13 -13.27 -9.88
N SER A 148 -3.22 -12.81 -9.02
CA SER A 148 -3.21 -11.40 -8.58
C SER A 148 -3.00 -10.45 -9.76
N ASP A 149 -3.69 -9.33 -9.71
CA ASP A 149 -3.64 -8.25 -10.69
C ASP A 149 -3.90 -6.93 -9.96
N GLU A 150 -3.15 -5.88 -10.33
CA GLU A 150 -3.38 -4.52 -9.84
C GLU A 150 -4.83 -4.09 -10.06
N LYS A 151 -5.46 -4.57 -11.14
CA LYS A 151 -6.89 -4.33 -11.41
C LYS A 151 -7.80 -4.83 -10.29
N PHE A 152 -7.49 -5.95 -9.64
CA PHE A 152 -8.30 -6.45 -8.53
C PHE A 152 -8.24 -5.52 -7.32
N ALA A 153 -7.04 -5.02 -6.96
CA ALA A 153 -6.89 -4.05 -5.88
C ALA A 153 -7.62 -2.73 -6.20
N ILE A 154 -7.51 -2.25 -7.43
CA ILE A 154 -8.20 -1.03 -7.90
C ILE A 154 -9.73 -1.19 -7.80
N GLN A 155 -10.27 -2.32 -8.24
CA GLN A 155 -11.72 -2.59 -8.15
C GLN A 155 -12.18 -2.72 -6.70
N ALA A 156 -11.40 -3.38 -5.83
CA ALA A 156 -11.69 -3.46 -4.41
C ALA A 156 -11.74 -2.07 -3.75
N LEU A 157 -10.78 -1.19 -4.06
CA LEU A 157 -10.79 0.18 -3.58
C LEU A 157 -11.99 0.97 -4.13
N LYS A 158 -12.31 0.82 -5.42
CA LYS A 158 -13.50 1.46 -6.03
C LYS A 158 -14.77 1.05 -5.31
N GLN A 159 -14.96 -0.25 -5.09
CA GLN A 159 -16.10 -0.79 -4.35
C GLN A 159 -16.20 -0.20 -2.94
N LEU A 160 -15.08 -0.13 -2.22
CA LEU A 160 -15.02 0.49 -0.91
C LEU A 160 -15.42 1.97 -0.93
N CYS A 161 -14.83 2.76 -1.83
CA CYS A 161 -15.08 4.20 -1.87
C CYS A 161 -16.52 4.52 -2.30
N MET A 162 -17.12 3.72 -3.20
CA MET A 162 -18.43 4.01 -3.77
C MET A 162 -19.61 3.34 -3.05
N LEU A 163 -19.44 2.10 -2.60
CA LEU A 163 -20.55 1.25 -2.17
C LEU A 163 -20.58 1.02 -0.65
N THR A 164 -19.43 1.12 0.01
CA THR A 164 -19.33 0.81 1.44
C THR A 164 -19.53 2.08 2.29
N PRO A 165 -20.52 2.10 3.21
CA PRO A 165 -20.80 3.26 4.05
C PRO A 165 -19.56 3.73 4.81
N GLY A 166 -19.17 4.99 4.61
CA GLY A 166 -17.97 5.58 5.25
C GLY A 166 -16.64 5.13 4.67
N GLY A 167 -16.63 4.28 3.63
CA GLY A 167 -15.44 3.74 3.01
C GLY A 167 -14.51 4.81 2.42
N LEU A 168 -15.06 5.76 1.66
CA LEU A 168 -14.30 6.91 1.14
C LEU A 168 -13.63 7.71 2.25
N LYS A 169 -14.39 8.07 3.30
CA LYS A 169 -13.85 8.82 4.45
C LYS A 169 -12.74 8.03 5.16
N HIS A 170 -12.91 6.72 5.29
CA HIS A 170 -11.91 5.86 5.91
C HIS A 170 -10.62 5.79 5.08
N PHE A 171 -10.74 5.58 3.76
CA PHE A 171 -9.60 5.62 2.83
C PHE A 171 -8.85 6.94 2.94
N LEU A 172 -9.54 8.07 2.76
CA LEU A 172 -8.93 9.40 2.80
C LEU A 172 -8.21 9.68 4.13
N ARG A 173 -8.80 9.27 5.25
CA ARG A 173 -8.20 9.39 6.59
C ARG A 173 -6.91 8.58 6.72
N LEU A 174 -6.89 7.32 6.25
CA LEU A 174 -5.69 6.48 6.30
C LEU A 174 -4.60 6.98 5.35
N ALA A 175 -5.01 7.60 4.26
CA ALA A 175 -4.15 8.02 3.19
C ALA A 175 -3.53 9.42 3.46
N ALA A 176 -4.22 10.27 4.24
CA ALA A 176 -3.78 11.63 4.55
C ALA A 176 -2.36 11.75 5.16
N PRO A 177 -1.91 10.88 6.09
CA PRO A 177 -0.54 10.94 6.62
C PRO A 177 0.55 10.70 5.56
N SER A 178 0.22 10.00 4.46
CA SER A 178 1.17 9.69 3.38
C SER A 178 1.43 10.86 2.43
N LYS A 179 0.60 11.93 2.50
CA LYS A 179 0.70 13.15 1.68
C LYS A 179 2.11 13.74 1.67
N ASP A 180 2.80 13.75 2.80
CA ASP A 180 4.08 14.44 2.93
C ASP A 180 5.29 13.50 2.74
N PHE A 181 5.05 12.19 2.60
CA PHE A 181 6.10 11.17 2.60
C PHE A 181 6.25 10.43 1.28
N ASN A 182 5.15 10.03 0.64
CA ASN A 182 5.20 9.27 -0.61
C ASN A 182 3.89 9.43 -1.39
N ASP A 183 3.85 10.47 -2.21
CA ASP A 183 2.70 10.79 -3.06
C ASP A 183 2.30 9.62 -3.98
N ILE A 184 3.25 8.80 -4.43
CA ILE A 184 2.97 7.73 -5.39
C ILE A 184 2.05 6.68 -4.78
N VAL A 185 2.32 6.25 -3.54
CA VAL A 185 1.55 5.19 -2.85
C VAL A 185 0.07 5.55 -2.75
N PHE A 186 -0.19 6.84 -2.58
CA PHE A 186 -1.53 7.40 -2.42
C PHE A 186 -2.39 7.30 -3.70
N PHE A 187 -1.76 7.32 -4.89
CA PHE A 187 -2.45 7.21 -6.18
C PHE A 187 -2.37 5.81 -6.81
N LEU A 188 -1.63 4.87 -6.20
CA LEU A 188 -1.40 3.51 -6.73
C LEU A 188 -2.68 2.73 -7.04
N TYR A 189 -3.78 3.03 -6.35
CA TYR A 189 -5.03 2.27 -6.50
C TYR A 189 -6.21 3.10 -7.01
N VAL A 190 -6.01 4.39 -7.32
CA VAL A 190 -7.08 5.28 -7.83
C VAL A 190 -7.51 4.85 -9.22
N TRP A 191 -8.73 4.38 -9.42
CA TRP A 191 -9.18 3.80 -10.70
C TRP A 191 -9.32 4.80 -11.84
N ASP A 192 -9.65 6.05 -11.55
CA ASP A 192 -9.74 7.15 -12.51
C ASP A 192 -9.60 8.47 -11.74
N ALA A 193 -8.84 9.41 -12.29
CA ALA A 193 -8.52 10.64 -11.58
C ALA A 193 -9.75 11.56 -11.45
N ASP A 194 -10.57 11.66 -12.50
CA ASP A 194 -11.73 12.54 -12.53
C ASP A 194 -12.89 11.92 -11.75
N GLU A 195 -13.17 10.63 -11.94
CA GLU A 195 -14.22 9.96 -11.17
C GLU A 195 -13.92 9.99 -9.65
N MET A 196 -12.65 9.83 -9.25
CA MET A 196 -12.28 9.92 -7.84
C MET A 196 -12.37 11.36 -7.32
N ALA A 197 -11.99 12.36 -8.13
CA ALA A 197 -12.13 13.77 -7.73
C ALA A 197 -13.61 14.15 -7.56
N ASP A 198 -14.46 13.80 -8.54
CA ASP A 198 -15.92 13.99 -8.47
C ASP A 198 -16.51 13.37 -7.20
N LEU A 199 -16.07 12.14 -6.88
CA LEU A 199 -16.54 11.42 -5.70
C LEU A 199 -16.16 12.13 -4.39
N VAL A 200 -14.94 12.67 -4.30
CA VAL A 200 -14.47 13.39 -3.10
C VAL A 200 -15.15 14.75 -3.00
N GLU A 201 -15.29 15.48 -4.11
CA GLU A 201 -15.99 16.78 -4.18
C GLU A 201 -17.45 16.67 -3.72
N ALA A 202 -18.14 15.59 -4.10
CA ALA A 202 -19.51 15.32 -3.68
C ALA A 202 -19.65 14.86 -2.22
N SER A 203 -18.54 14.58 -1.53
CA SER A 203 -18.53 14.00 -0.19
C SER A 203 -18.61 15.06 0.92
N THR A 204 -19.03 14.63 2.12
CA THR A 204 -19.07 15.50 3.31
C THR A 204 -17.69 15.84 3.89
N VAL A 205 -16.61 15.27 3.33
CA VAL A 205 -15.23 15.50 3.76
C VAL A 205 -14.42 16.24 2.72
N ALA A 206 -15.06 16.78 1.67
CA ALA A 206 -14.42 17.49 0.56
C ALA A 206 -13.47 18.58 1.05
N ALA A 207 -13.97 19.48 1.92
CA ALA A 207 -13.20 20.63 2.44
C ALA A 207 -11.91 20.23 3.16
N ASP A 208 -11.90 19.09 3.87
CA ASP A 208 -10.70 18.58 4.56
C ASP A 208 -9.68 17.97 3.57
N HIS A 209 -10.11 17.71 2.33
CA HIS A 209 -9.36 17.00 1.30
C HIS A 209 -9.28 17.77 -0.03
N ASP A 210 -9.46 19.10 -0.02
CA ASP A 210 -9.33 19.96 -1.21
C ASP A 210 -7.97 19.80 -1.90
N TRP A 211 -6.91 19.55 -1.12
CA TRP A 211 -5.58 19.27 -1.63
C TRP A 211 -5.54 18.01 -2.51
N TYR A 212 -6.35 16.99 -2.18
CA TYR A 212 -6.41 15.75 -2.92
C TYR A 212 -7.16 15.95 -4.24
N ILE A 213 -8.30 16.63 -4.17
CA ILE A 213 -9.09 17.03 -5.34
C ILE A 213 -8.21 17.82 -6.31
N ALA A 214 -7.56 18.89 -5.83
CA ALA A 214 -6.69 19.72 -6.65
C ALA A 214 -5.56 18.91 -7.31
N ARG A 215 -5.04 17.90 -6.63
CA ARG A 215 -3.99 17.04 -7.17
C ARG A 215 -4.52 16.10 -8.26
N LEU A 216 -5.68 15.48 -8.07
CA LEU A 216 -6.32 14.63 -9.10
C LEU A 216 -6.71 15.42 -10.35
N ARG A 217 -7.17 16.67 -10.18
CA ARG A 217 -7.56 17.55 -11.28
C ARG A 217 -6.38 18.13 -12.05
N SER A 218 -5.38 18.64 -11.34
CA SER A 218 -4.39 19.56 -11.94
C SER A 218 -2.97 19.01 -12.01
N ASN A 219 -2.63 17.96 -11.26
CA ASN A 219 -1.28 17.40 -11.29
C ASN A 219 -1.11 16.44 -12.47
N ARG A 220 -0.40 16.91 -13.50
CA ARG A 220 -0.13 16.14 -14.73
C ARG A 220 0.58 14.80 -14.47
N GLU A 221 1.58 14.77 -13.59
CA GLU A 221 2.34 13.54 -13.31
C GLU A 221 1.46 12.49 -12.66
N THR A 222 0.65 12.88 -11.68
CA THR A 222 -0.35 12.01 -11.03
C THR A 222 -1.34 11.44 -12.06
N ARG A 223 -1.91 12.29 -12.92
CA ARG A 223 -2.86 11.87 -13.95
C ARG A 223 -2.22 10.91 -14.96
N GLN A 224 -1.00 11.20 -15.40
CA GLN A 224 -0.25 10.32 -16.30
C GLN A 224 0.04 8.97 -15.66
N LEU A 225 0.43 8.93 -14.38
CA LEU A 225 0.68 7.69 -13.66
C LEU A 225 -0.59 6.82 -13.57
N ILE A 226 -1.72 7.43 -13.22
CA ILE A 226 -3.02 6.75 -13.16
C ILE A 226 -3.41 6.21 -14.54
N ALA A 227 -3.32 7.04 -15.59
CA ALA A 227 -3.68 6.67 -16.95
C ALA A 227 -2.80 5.53 -17.50
N GLN A 228 -1.47 5.65 -17.36
CA GLN A 228 -0.52 4.63 -17.81
C GLN A 228 -0.77 3.28 -17.15
N ARG A 229 -0.96 3.25 -15.82
CA ARG A 229 -1.26 2.02 -15.08
C ARG A 229 -2.57 1.39 -15.55
N ASN A 230 -3.58 2.20 -15.84
CA ASN A 230 -4.88 1.72 -16.31
C ASN A 230 -4.89 1.35 -17.81
N GLY A 231 -3.79 1.54 -18.53
CA GLY A 231 -3.71 1.29 -19.96
C GLY A 231 -4.47 2.31 -20.81
N VAL A 232 -4.73 3.51 -20.29
CA VAL A 232 -5.33 4.63 -21.01
C VAL A 232 -4.20 5.49 -21.58
N SER A 233 -4.22 5.74 -22.89
CA SER A 233 -3.21 6.60 -23.50
C SER A 233 -3.35 8.04 -22.98
N PRO A 234 -2.30 8.66 -22.42
CA PRO A 234 -2.38 10.00 -21.81
C PRO A 234 -2.64 11.13 -22.81
N GLU A 235 -2.73 10.82 -24.11
CA GLU A 235 -2.85 11.79 -25.20
C GLU A 235 -4.31 12.19 -25.54
N ALA A 236 -5.32 11.57 -24.93
CA ALA A 236 -6.72 11.88 -25.22
C ALA A 236 -7.23 13.20 -24.58
N ASP A 237 -6.55 13.73 -23.57
CA ASP A 237 -7.13 14.77 -22.68
C ASP A 237 -6.50 16.17 -22.78
N ILE A 238 -5.51 16.40 -23.65
CA ILE A 238 -4.80 17.71 -23.74
C ILE A 238 -5.08 18.44 -25.07
N SER A 239 -6.28 18.26 -25.63
CA SER A 239 -6.67 18.89 -26.91
C SER A 239 -7.69 20.03 -26.77
N SER A 240 -7.73 20.78 -25.66
CA SER A 240 -8.68 21.93 -25.57
C SER A 240 -8.18 23.22 -24.93
N GLU A 241 -6.90 23.37 -24.56
CA GLU A 241 -6.39 24.66 -24.03
C GLU A 241 -5.08 25.09 -24.72
N ALA A 242 -5.16 25.39 -26.01
CA ALA A 242 -4.15 26.18 -26.70
C ALA A 242 -4.73 26.87 -27.94
N ASP A 243 -5.76 27.71 -27.79
CA ASP A 243 -6.06 28.74 -28.79
C ASP A 243 -6.73 29.96 -28.16
N GLY A 244 -5.96 30.67 -27.33
CA GLY A 244 -6.27 32.00 -26.82
C GLY A 244 -5.14 32.96 -27.17
N LYS A 245 -5.16 33.49 -28.40
CA LYS A 245 -4.25 34.56 -28.85
C LYS A 245 -4.27 35.76 -27.88
N PRO A 246 -3.13 36.27 -27.40
CA PRO A 246 -3.06 37.61 -26.85
C PRO A 246 -2.98 38.62 -28.01
N GLY A 247 -3.97 39.50 -28.05
CA GLY A 247 -3.99 40.69 -28.90
C GLY A 247 -2.87 41.65 -28.52
N GLU A 248 -2.06 41.93 -29.53
CA GLU A 248 -1.12 43.02 -29.72
C GLU A 248 -1.66 44.40 -29.27
N ALA A 249 -0.92 45.09 -28.40
CA ALA A 249 -0.82 46.55 -28.38
C ALA A 249 0.35 47.01 -27.49
N ALA A 250 1.48 47.38 -28.12
CA ALA A 250 2.37 48.40 -27.57
C ALA A 250 1.69 49.78 -27.71
N PRO A 251 2.05 50.81 -26.91
CA PRO A 251 3.20 51.63 -27.33
C PRO A 251 4.03 52.28 -26.19
N ASP A 252 5.33 52.32 -26.47
CA ASP A 252 6.18 53.53 -26.53
C ASP A 252 6.76 54.22 -25.29
N GLU A 253 7.96 54.73 -25.54
CA GLU A 253 9.10 55.17 -24.75
C GLU A 253 8.90 56.38 -23.82
N ARG A 254 9.79 56.43 -22.80
CA ARG A 254 10.64 57.57 -22.35
C ARG A 254 10.87 57.45 -20.83
N ALA A 255 12.00 57.79 -20.20
CA ALA A 255 13.38 58.11 -20.55
C ALA A 255 14.09 58.44 -19.21
N ARG A 256 15.40 58.15 -19.09
CA ARG A 256 16.41 58.79 -18.19
C ARG A 256 16.29 58.50 -16.68
N GLY A 257 17.36 58.39 -15.89
CA GLY A 257 18.82 58.52 -16.04
C GLY A 257 19.48 57.72 -14.89
N SER A 258 20.60 57.06 -15.10
CA SER A 258 22.00 57.54 -14.95
C SER A 258 22.39 57.94 -13.52
N ASP A 259 23.54 57.38 -13.12
CA ASP A 259 24.46 57.79 -12.05
C ASP A 259 24.08 57.34 -10.63
N ASP A 260 24.96 56.82 -9.76
CA ASP A 260 26.42 56.65 -9.80
C ASP A 260 26.86 55.81 -8.57
N ALA A 261 28.11 55.34 -8.62
CA ALA A 261 29.02 55.10 -7.49
C ALA A 261 28.90 53.81 -6.62
N GLU A 262 29.72 52.81 -7.00
CA GLU A 262 30.62 52.07 -6.08
C GLU A 262 31.74 53.01 -5.55
N PRO A 263 32.69 52.59 -4.69
CA PRO A 263 32.73 51.53 -3.67
C PRO A 263 33.40 52.04 -2.34
N ALA A 264 33.52 51.18 -1.30
CA ALA A 264 34.78 50.89 -0.58
C ALA A 264 34.61 50.37 0.87
N LYS A 265 35.30 49.24 1.12
CA LYS A 265 36.22 48.89 2.22
C LYS A 265 35.88 49.15 3.70
N GLY A 266 36.22 48.14 4.50
CA GLY A 266 36.75 48.27 5.88
C GLY A 266 36.25 47.14 6.78
N THR A 267 36.95 46.00 6.90
CA THR A 267 38.07 45.67 7.82
C THR A 267 37.69 45.52 9.30
N ASP A 268 38.12 44.37 9.84
CA ASP A 268 38.50 44.05 11.23
C ASP A 268 37.38 44.14 12.28
N GLY A 269 37.17 43.15 13.15
CA GLY A 269 38.10 42.42 14.01
C GLY A 269 37.46 42.51 15.41
N ASN A 270 37.16 41.41 16.09
CA ASN A 270 38.04 40.78 17.07
C ASN A 270 37.38 40.79 18.47
N ASP A 271 37.55 39.66 19.16
CA ASP A 271 37.48 39.38 20.60
C ASP A 271 36.19 39.56 21.43
N GLY A 272 35.82 38.46 22.08
CA GLY A 272 34.85 38.35 23.18
C GLY A 272 34.32 36.94 23.35
#